data_AF-A0A849PTS8-F1
#
_entry.id   AF-A0A849PTS8-F1
#
_cell.length_a   1.000
_cell.length_b   1.000
_cell.length_c   1.000
_cell.angle_alpha   90.00
_cell.angle_beta   90.00
_cell.angle_gamma   90.00
#
_symmetry.space_group_name_H-M   'P 1'
#
loop_
_entity.id
_entity.type
_entity.pdbx_description
1 polymer ?
#
loop_
_entity_poly.entity_id
_entity_poly.type
_entity_poly.pdbx_seq_one_letter_code
_entity_poly.pdbx_strand_id
1 'polypeptide(L)'
;MKYYFSDILIILFMFMLINATHTYLHESIDADICENFGGTANVEYSFLMQGGTTKCTTTDGAIYHTINDIVSYTTSILILTMFACLIFLTLFFEKRYSSYANKKRLSTANEIILKTHVR
;
A
#
# COMPACT_ATOMS: atom_id res chain seq x y z
N MET A 1 -9.32 -3.15 23.35
CA MET A 1 -9.05 -1.78 22.84
C MET A 1 -7.68 -1.20 23.24
N LYS A 2 -6.95 -1.72 24.24
CA LYS A 2 -5.67 -1.11 24.71
C LYS A 2 -4.46 -1.26 23.77
N TYR A 3 -4.53 -2.07 22.70
CA TYR A 3 -3.40 -2.30 21.78
C TYR A 3 -3.45 -1.48 20.47
N TYR A 4 -4.61 -0.97 20.08
CA TYR A 4 -4.76 -0.29 18.78
C TYR A 4 -3.93 0.99 18.63
N PHE A 5 -3.62 1.70 19.71
CA PHE A 5 -2.82 2.93 19.63
C PHE A 5 -1.37 2.67 19.21
N SER A 6 -0.73 1.66 19.81
CA SER A 6 0.61 1.21 19.43
C SER A 6 0.63 0.72 17.99
N ASP A 7 -0.36 -0.08 17.60
CA ASP A 7 -0.46 -0.63 16.25
C ASP A 7 -0.63 0.47 15.20
N ILE A 8 -1.47 1.49 15.47
CA ILE A 8 -1.66 2.66 14.60
C ILE A 8 -0.37 3.47 14.46
N LEU A 9 0.38 3.69 15.56
CA LEU A 9 1.66 4.40 15.51
C LEU A 9 2.71 3.65 14.70
N ILE A 10 2.78 2.32 14.84
CA ILE A 10 3.69 1.48 14.06
C ILE A 10 3.32 1.55 12.57
N ILE A 11 2.04 1.46 12.24
CA ILE A 11 1.56 1.56 10.85
C ILE A 11 1.91 2.93 10.25
N LEU A 12 1.68 4.02 11.00
CA LEU A 12 2.06 5.37 10.57
C LEU A 12 3.57 5.50 10.34
N PHE A 13 4.39 4.99 11.27
CA PHE A 13 5.85 5.04 11.13
C PHE A 13 6.35 4.23 9.94
N MET A 14 5.80 3.03 9.72
CA MET A 14 6.12 2.22 8.55
C MET A 14 5.72 2.92 7.26
N PHE A 15 4.54 3.55 7.22
CA PHE A 15 4.10 4.31 6.05
C PHE A 15 5.04 5.48 5.74
N MET A 16 5.48 6.23 6.76
CA MET A 16 6.44 7.31 6.59
C MET A 16 7.79 6.81 6.07
N LEU A 17 8.29 5.68 6.59
CA LEU A 17 9.57 5.11 6.16
C LEU A 17 9.52 4.60 4.72
N ILE A 18 8.43 3.93 4.34
CA ILE A 18 8.20 3.47 2.96
C ILE A 18 8.13 4.67 2.02
N ASN A 19 7.37 5.71 2.40
CA ASN A 19 7.25 6.93 1.59
C ASN A 19 8.62 7.62 1.40
N ALA A 20 9.39 7.77 2.47
CA ALA A 20 10.74 8.35 2.40
C ALA A 20 11.68 7.53 1.51
N THR A 21 11.62 6.21 1.59
CA THR A 21 12.43 5.31 0.75
C THR A 21 12.04 5.42 -0.72
N HIS A 22 10.73 5.42 -1.01
CA HIS A 22 10.21 5.61 -2.36
C HIS A 22 10.68 6.94 -2.95
N THR A 23 10.50 8.04 -2.22
CA THR A 23 10.96 9.37 -2.61
C THR A 23 12.46 9.37 -2.89
N TYR A 24 13.28 8.84 -1.98
CA TYR A 24 14.73 8.81 -2.17
C TYR A 24 15.11 8.09 -3.48
N LEU A 25 14.54 6.91 -3.71
CA LEU A 25 14.85 6.12 -4.91
C LEU A 25 14.37 6.79 -6.19
N HIS A 26 13.15 7.34 -6.18
CA HIS A 26 12.56 8.03 -7.32
C HIS A 26 13.44 9.18 -7.77
N GLU A 27 13.74 10.12 -6.86
CA GLU A 27 14.55 11.29 -7.17
C GLU A 27 16.01 10.93 -7.55
N SER A 28 16.55 9.84 -6.99
CA SER A 28 17.89 9.37 -7.36
C SER A 28 17.94 8.84 -8.80
N ILE A 29 16.89 8.14 -9.24
CA ILE A 29 16.77 7.67 -10.63
C ILE A 29 16.63 8.86 -11.57
N ASP A 30 15.84 9.85 -11.20
CA ASP A 30 15.63 11.07 -11.97
C ASP A 30 16.92 11.88 -12.15
N ALA A 31 17.74 11.95 -11.10
CA ALA A 31 19.05 12.57 -11.16
C ALA A 31 19.98 11.84 -12.11
N ASP A 32 20.04 10.50 -12.00
CA ASP A 32 20.86 9.66 -12.89
C ASP A 32 20.42 9.75 -14.35
N ILE A 33 19.11 9.76 -14.62
CA ILE A 33 18.58 10.02 -15.96
C ILE A 33 19.11 11.34 -16.49
N CYS A 34 18.99 12.43 -15.72
CA CYS A 34 19.44 13.75 -16.15
C CYS A 34 20.96 13.80 -16.44
N GLU A 35 21.78 13.22 -15.56
CA GLU A 35 23.24 13.18 -15.71
C GLU A 35 23.67 12.34 -16.93
N ASN A 36 22.96 11.25 -17.22
CA ASN A 36 23.20 10.42 -18.41
C ASN A 36 22.92 11.15 -19.74
N PHE A 37 22.07 12.19 -19.73
CA PHE A 37 21.86 13.07 -20.87
C PHE A 37 22.84 14.27 -20.91
N GLY A 38 23.85 14.29 -20.04
CA GLY A 38 24.84 15.37 -19.95
C GLY A 38 24.32 16.63 -19.23
N GLY A 39 23.18 16.51 -18.53
CA GLY A 39 22.63 17.57 -17.69
C GLY A 39 23.22 17.58 -16.29
N THR A 40 22.77 18.53 -15.49
CA THR A 40 23.04 18.59 -14.05
C THR A 40 21.72 18.47 -13.30
N ALA A 41 21.66 17.54 -12.36
CA ALA A 41 20.50 17.34 -11.51
C ALA A 41 20.62 18.13 -10.21
N ASN A 42 19.57 18.85 -9.83
CA ASN A 42 19.40 19.39 -8.49
C ASN A 42 18.25 18.67 -7.80
N VAL A 43 18.57 17.87 -6.79
CA VAL A 43 17.61 17.05 -6.05
C VAL A 43 17.25 17.72 -4.73
N GLU A 44 15.96 17.87 -4.48
CA GLU A 44 15.40 18.37 -3.24
C GLU A 44 14.51 17.30 -2.61
N TYR A 45 14.90 16.78 -1.44
CA TYR A 45 14.13 15.78 -0.70
C TYR A 45 13.21 16.44 0.33
N SER A 46 11.95 16.01 0.39
CA SER A 46 10.95 16.41 1.38
C SER A 46 10.28 15.19 2.02
N PHE A 47 10.36 15.10 3.34
CA PHE A 47 9.66 14.03 4.07
C PHE A 47 8.14 14.23 4.14
N LEU A 48 7.62 15.39 3.70
CA LEU A 48 6.21 15.77 3.84
C LEU A 48 5.51 15.79 2.47
N MET A 49 4.55 14.87 2.29
CA MET A 49 3.47 14.70 1.29
C MET A 49 3.69 15.01 -0.20
N GLN A 50 4.74 15.71 -0.59
CA GLN A 50 5.14 15.98 -1.97
C GLN A 50 6.44 15.28 -2.34
N GLY A 51 7.01 14.48 -1.42
CA GLY A 51 8.12 13.58 -1.69
C GLY A 51 9.40 14.35 -2.01
N GLY A 52 9.70 14.57 -3.28
CA GLY A 52 10.90 15.29 -3.67
C GLY A 52 10.68 16.00 -5.00
N THR A 53 11.69 16.73 -5.43
CA THR A 53 11.75 17.24 -6.79
C THR A 53 13.17 17.19 -7.31
N THR A 54 13.33 16.69 -8.54
CA THR A 54 14.59 16.74 -9.26
C THR A 54 14.46 17.70 -10.44
N LYS A 55 15.35 18.69 -10.48
CA LYS A 55 15.41 19.67 -11.57
C LYS A 55 16.55 19.31 -12.50
N CYS A 56 16.22 19.05 -13.77
CA CYS A 56 17.20 18.77 -14.82
C CYS A 56 17.47 19.99 -15.69
N THR A 57 18.74 20.25 -16.04
CA THR A 57 19.11 21.41 -16.87
C THR A 57 18.93 21.17 -18.38
N THR A 58 18.85 19.92 -18.82
CA THR A 58 18.70 19.54 -20.24
C THR A 58 17.25 19.19 -20.59
N THR A 59 16.77 19.64 -21.75
CA THR A 59 15.41 19.37 -22.23
C THR A 59 15.14 17.88 -22.44
N ASP A 60 16.08 17.13 -23.02
CA ASP A 60 15.91 15.69 -23.28
C ASP A 60 15.84 14.90 -21.97
N GLY A 61 16.73 15.20 -21.02
CA GLY A 61 16.68 14.63 -19.67
C GLY A 61 15.36 14.93 -18.95
N ALA A 62 14.81 16.14 -19.08
CA ALA A 62 13.53 16.51 -18.49
C ALA A 62 12.33 15.75 -19.10
N ILE A 63 12.37 15.44 -20.40
CA ILE A 63 11.34 14.61 -21.04
C ILE A 63 11.38 13.18 -20.49
N TYR A 64 12.57 12.59 -20.39
CA TYR A 64 12.74 11.25 -19.85
C TYR A 64 12.37 11.15 -18.37
N HIS A 65 12.72 12.17 -17.58
CA HIS A 65 12.26 12.33 -16.20
C HIS A 65 10.73 12.29 -16.12
N THR A 66 10.03 13.09 -16.94
CA THR A 66 8.56 13.13 -16.94
C THR A 66 7.94 11.77 -17.30
N ILE A 67 8.54 11.04 -18.25
CA ILE A 67 8.09 9.69 -18.61
C ILE A 67 8.31 8.73 -17.44
N ASN A 68 9.47 8.80 -16.78
CA ASN A 68 9.78 7.98 -15.62
C ASN A 68 8.79 8.23 -14.47
N ASP A 69 8.47 9.49 -14.17
CA ASP A 69 7.45 9.87 -13.19
C ASP A 69 6.12 9.17 -13.48
N ILE A 70 5.61 9.32 -14.71
CA ILE A 70 4.33 8.73 -15.12
C ILE A 70 4.34 7.20 -14.93
N VAL A 71 5.41 6.53 -15.36
CA VAL A 71 5.54 5.06 -15.23
C VAL A 71 5.65 4.64 -13.77
N SER A 72 6.46 5.33 -12.97
CA SER A 72 6.71 5.02 -11.57
C SER A 72 5.45 5.20 -10.72
N TYR A 73 4.75 6.33 -10.87
CA TYR A 73 3.49 6.58 -10.17
C TYR A 73 2.37 5.63 -10.63
N THR A 74 2.28 5.33 -11.93
CA THR A 74 1.28 4.39 -12.44
C THR A 74 1.50 2.98 -11.88
N THR A 75 2.75 2.52 -11.87
CA THR A 75 3.14 1.22 -11.28
C THR A 75 2.81 1.16 -9.80
N SER A 76 3.11 2.22 -9.05
CA SER A 76 2.81 2.32 -7.62
C SER A 76 1.31 2.24 -7.33
N ILE A 77 0.48 2.93 -8.11
CA ILE A 77 -0.99 2.87 -7.99
C ILE A 77 -1.51 1.46 -8.28
N LEU A 78 -0.99 0.79 -9.32
CA LEU A 78 -1.38 -0.58 -9.66
C LEU A 78 -1.06 -1.56 -8.53
N ILE A 79 0.15 -1.48 -7.96
CA ILE A 79 0.58 -2.34 -6.84
C ILE A 79 -0.31 -2.10 -5.62
N LEU A 80 -0.55 -0.84 -5.23
CA LEU A 80 -1.42 -0.49 -4.11
C LEU A 80 -2.85 -1.00 -4.31
N THR A 81 -3.37 -0.89 -5.54
CA THR A 81 -4.71 -1.39 -5.89
C THR A 81 -4.78 -2.91 -5.78
N MET A 82 -3.77 -3.64 -6.24
CA MET A 82 -3.69 -5.10 -6.09
C MET A 82 -3.67 -5.51 -4.62
N PHE A 83 -2.86 -4.84 -3.79
CA PHE A 83 -2.81 -5.11 -2.35
C PHE A 83 -4.15 -4.83 -1.67
N ALA A 84 -4.80 -3.70 -1.98
CA ALA A 84 -6.12 -3.39 -1.46
C ALA A 84 -7.14 -4.48 -1.82
N CYS A 85 -7.16 -4.93 -3.08
CA CYS A 85 -8.02 -6.03 -3.52
C CYS A 85 -7.77 -7.32 -2.74
N LEU A 86 -6.50 -7.70 -2.49
CA LEU A 86 -6.16 -8.89 -1.71
C LEU A 86 -6.66 -8.78 -0.25
N ILE A 87 -6.50 -7.60 0.37
CA ILE A 87 -7.04 -7.34 1.72
C ILE A 87 -8.56 -7.48 1.73
N PHE A 88 -9.26 -6.86 0.77
CA PHE A 88 -10.71 -6.96 0.66
C PHE A 88 -11.19 -8.40 0.45
N LEU A 89 -10.52 -9.17 -0.40
CA LEU A 89 -10.83 -10.59 -0.61
C LEU A 89 -10.64 -11.40 0.67
N THR A 90 -9.55 -11.15 1.39
CA THR A 90 -9.24 -11.84 2.66
C THR A 90 -10.33 -11.58 3.69
N LEU A 91 -10.70 -10.30 3.90
CA LEU A 91 -11.79 -9.91 4.80
C LEU A 91 -13.14 -10.50 4.36
N PHE A 92 -13.41 -10.54 3.05
CA PHE A 92 -14.62 -11.14 2.51
C PHE A 92 -14.68 -12.65 2.81
N PHE A 93 -13.60 -13.39 2.58
CA PHE A 93 -13.52 -14.82 2.86
C PHE A 93 -13.62 -15.13 4.35
N GLU A 94 -12.94 -14.37 5.21
CA GLU A 94 -13.05 -14.52 6.68
C GLU A 94 -14.49 -14.31 7.15
N LYS A 95 -15.15 -13.24 6.69
CA LYS A 95 -16.54 -12.95 7.03
C LYS A 95 -17.46 -14.07 6.59
N ARG A 96 -17.24 -14.61 5.38
CA ARG A 96 -18.03 -15.74 4.86
C ARG A 96 -17.79 -17.01 5.69
N TYR A 97 -16.54 -17.34 5.99
CA TYR A 97 -16.17 -18.53 6.75
C TYR A 97 -16.72 -18.50 8.19
N SER A 98 -16.61 -17.34 8.86
CA SER A 98 -17.18 -17.11 10.18
C SER A 98 -18.72 -17.22 10.19
N SER A 99 -19.38 -16.71 9.14
CA SER A 99 -20.84 -16.84 8.98
C SER A 99 -21.28 -18.30 8.77
N TYR A 100 -20.55 -19.08 7.97
CA TYR A 100 -20.80 -20.51 7.79
C TYR A 100 -20.57 -21.32 9.07
N ALA A 101 -19.49 -21.05 9.80
CA ALA A 101 -19.20 -21.70 11.07
C ALA A 101 -20.29 -21.44 12.12
N ASN A 102 -20.79 -20.19 12.20
CA ASN A 102 -21.89 -19.84 13.10
C ASN A 102 -23.20 -20.53 12.72
N LYS A 103 -23.57 -20.56 11.44
CA LYS A 103 -24.77 -21.29 10.97
C LYS A 103 -24.69 -22.78 11.30
N LYS A 104 -23.52 -23.40 11.13
CA LYS A 104 -23.32 -24.82 11.46
C LYS A 104 -23.51 -25.07 12.96
N ARG A 105 -22.92 -24.25 13.84
CA ARG A 105 -23.11 -24.35 15.30
C ARG A 105 -24.57 -24.21 15.72
N LEU A 106 -25.30 -23.25 15.16
CA LEU A 106 -26.74 -23.06 15.43
C LEU A 106 -27.58 -24.27 15.01
N SER A 107 -27.27 -24.86 13.84
CA SER A 107 -27.92 -26.09 13.39
C SER A 107 -27.67 -27.26 14.35
N THR A 108 -26.42 -27.45 14.79
CA THR A 108 -26.07 -28.53 15.74
C THR A 108 -26.72 -28.31 17.10
N ALA A 109 -26.77 -27.07 17.59
CA ALA A 109 -27.42 -26.74 18.85
C ALA A 109 -28.94 -27.02 18.82
N ASN A 110 -29.62 -26.66 17.74
CA ASN A 110 -31.05 -26.96 17.58
C ASN A 110 -31.33 -28.46 17.55
N GLU A 111 -30.47 -29.25 16.90
CA GLU A 111 -30.62 -30.70 16.84
C GLU A 111 -30.47 -31.36 18.22
N ILE A 112 -29.55 -30.85 19.05
CA ILE A 112 -29.37 -31.30 20.44
C ILE A 112 -30.61 -30.96 21.28
N ILE A 113 -31.11 -29.72 21.20
CA ILE A 113 -32.29 -29.27 21.96
C ILE A 113 -33.52 -30.13 21.64
N LEU A 114 -33.78 -30.40 20.35
CA LEU A 114 -34.87 -31.26 19.90
C LEU A 114 -34.75 -32.69 20.43
N LYS A 115 -33.54 -33.25 20.49
CA LYS A 115 -33.30 -34.59 21.06
C LYS A 115 -33.50 -34.65 22.58
N THR A 116 -33.28 -33.55 23.30
CA THR A 116 -33.50 -33.46 24.76
C THR A 116 -34.93 -33.16 25.20
N HIS A 117 -35.79 -32.62 24.33
CA HIS A 117 -37.19 -32.27 24.67
C HIS A 117 -38.24 -33.31 24.25
N VAL A 118 -37.85 -34.36 23.50
CA VAL A 118 -38.75 -35.44 23.04
C VAL A 118 -38.62 -36.70 23.93
N ARG A 119 -38.08 -36.57 25.14
CA ARG A 119 -38.14 -37.60 26.21
C ARG A 119 -38.99 -37.08 27.35
#